data_AF-A0A6I4HUN8-F1
#
_entry.id   AF-A0A6I4HUN8-F1
#
_cell.length_a   1.000
_cell.length_b   1.000
_cell.length_c   1.000
_cell.angle_alpha   90.00
_cell.angle_beta   90.00
_cell.angle_gamma   90.00
#
_symmetry.space_group_name_H-M   'P 1'
#
loop_
_entity.id
_entity.type
_entity.pdbx_description
1 polymer ?
#
loop_
_entity_poly.entity_id
_entity_poly.type
_entity_poly.pdbx_seq_one_letter_code
_entity_poly.pdbx_strand_id
1 'polypeptide(L)'
;MNTFVDAARSFRTQFDLNFSEKIIVDFFAGGGGASTGLEMGLNRPVYVAVNHNHKAISMHEANHPHAKHYVQDVFAVDPIEICDGHQVGWFHASPDCT
;
A
#
# COMPACT_ATOMS: atom_id res chain seq x y z
N MET A 1 21.65 -1.67 29.61
CA MET A 1 20.98 -1.75 28.29
C MET A 1 22.07 -1.79 27.24
N ASN A 2 22.31 -2.96 26.62
CA ASN A 2 23.23 -3.04 25.48
C ASN A 2 22.55 -2.39 24.28
N THR A 3 23.03 -1.21 23.89
CA THR A 3 22.59 -0.56 22.66
C THR A 3 23.35 -1.21 21.51
N PHE A 4 22.75 -2.22 20.87
CA PHE A 4 23.31 -2.90 19.69
C PHE A 4 23.33 -2.02 18.42
N VAL A 5 22.91 -0.76 18.54
CA VAL A 5 22.79 0.19 17.43
C VAL A 5 23.67 1.39 17.72
N ASP A 6 24.67 1.59 16.86
CA ASP A 6 25.53 2.76 16.87
C ASP A 6 24.80 3.94 16.19
N ALA A 7 24.24 4.83 17.00
CA ALA A 7 23.51 6.00 16.54
C ALA A 7 24.37 7.00 15.74
N ALA A 8 25.71 6.89 15.80
CA ALA A 8 26.63 7.77 15.06
C ALA A 8 26.72 7.41 13.57
N ARG A 9 26.33 6.19 13.17
CA ARG A 9 26.08 5.85 11.78
C ARG A 9 24.68 6.29 11.40
N SER A 10 24.54 7.59 11.12
CA SER A 10 23.37 8.14 10.42
C SER A 10 23.20 7.41 9.09
N PHE A 11 22.31 6.43 9.05
CA PHE A 11 21.83 5.83 7.81
C PHE A 11 20.90 6.88 7.18
N ARG A 12 21.41 7.66 6.23
CA ARG A 12 20.57 8.50 5.35
C ARG A 12 20.04 7.61 4.24
N THR A 13 18.78 7.18 4.39
CA THR A 13 18.25 6.00 3.71
C THR A 13 17.56 6.31 2.39
N GLN A 14 17.04 7.53 2.19
CA GLN A 14 16.01 7.75 1.19
C GLN A 14 16.21 9.09 0.48
N PHE A 15 16.49 9.03 -0.82
CA PHE A 15 16.21 10.15 -1.72
C PHE A 15 14.70 10.22 -1.94
N ASP A 16 14.12 11.41 -2.04
CA ASP A 16 12.71 11.56 -2.38
C ASP A 16 12.44 10.87 -3.72
N LEU A 17 11.59 9.85 -3.68
CA LEU A 17 11.08 9.22 -4.89
C LEU A 17 10.10 10.19 -5.54
N ASN A 18 10.29 10.49 -6.83
CA ASN A 18 9.37 11.34 -7.55
C ASN A 18 8.06 10.60 -7.84
N PHE A 19 7.11 10.76 -6.92
CA PHE A 19 5.75 10.26 -7.05
C PHE A 19 4.77 11.29 -7.64
N SER A 20 5.21 12.46 -8.12
CA SER A 20 4.30 13.48 -8.66
C SER A 20 3.29 12.87 -9.62
N GLU A 21 1.99 13.08 -9.38
CA GLU A 21 0.88 12.51 -10.17
C GLU A 21 0.77 10.96 -10.23
N LYS A 22 1.47 10.23 -9.36
CA LYS A 22 1.43 8.75 -9.32
C LYS A 22 0.63 8.18 -8.16
N ILE A 23 -0.09 7.09 -8.40
CA ILE A 23 -0.93 6.44 -7.39
C ILE A 23 -0.18 5.35 -6.62
N ILE A 24 -0.71 4.98 -5.45
CA ILE A 24 -0.27 3.86 -4.64
C ILE A 24 -1.36 2.77 -4.71
N VAL A 25 -0.97 1.54 -5.01
CA VAL A 25 -1.86 0.39 -5.13
C VAL A 25 -1.46 -0.68 -4.12
N ASP A 26 -2.43 -1.22 -3.39
CA ASP A 26 -2.25 -2.27 -2.37
C ASP A 26 -3.00 -3.56 -2.77
N PHE A 27 -2.26 -4.58 -3.20
CA PHE A 27 -2.79 -5.90 -3.51
C PHE A 27 -2.58 -6.85 -2.33
N PHE A 28 -3.52 -7.79 -2.16
CA PHE A 28 -3.62 -8.62 -0.96
C PHE A 28 -3.89 -7.79 0.30
N ALA A 29 -4.60 -6.67 0.13
CA ALA A 29 -4.87 -5.72 1.21
C ALA A 29 -5.61 -6.39 2.36
N GLY A 30 -4.93 -6.53 3.51
CA GLY A 30 -5.52 -7.03 4.76
C GLY A 30 -6.37 -5.96 5.43
N GLY A 31 -6.28 -5.85 6.75
CA GLY A 31 -6.94 -4.75 7.49
C GLY A 31 -6.35 -3.35 7.26
N GLY A 32 -5.31 -3.19 6.42
CA GLY A 32 -4.72 -1.88 6.09
C GLY A 32 -3.43 -1.52 6.83
N GLY A 33 -2.81 -2.45 7.57
CA GLY A 33 -1.56 -2.16 8.28
C GLY A 33 -0.39 -1.74 7.37
N ALA A 34 -0.23 -2.42 6.23
CA ALA A 34 0.76 -2.05 5.22
C ALA A 34 0.43 -0.69 4.57
N SER A 35 -0.84 -0.50 4.16
CA SER A 35 -1.37 0.77 3.67
C SER A 35 -1.09 1.94 4.62
N THR A 36 -1.36 1.80 5.92
CA THR A 36 -1.04 2.82 6.93
C THR A 36 0.45 3.17 6.94
N GLY A 37 1.33 2.16 6.90
CA GLY A 37 2.78 2.39 6.84
C GLY A 37 3.21 3.12 5.56
N LEU A 38 2.61 2.77 4.42
CA LEU A 38 2.86 3.45 3.14
C LEU A 38 2.40 4.90 3.18
N GLU A 39 1.20 5.17 3.72
CA GLU A 39 0.67 6.53 3.82
C GLU A 39 1.54 7.42 4.72
N MET A 40 1.98 6.88 5.86
CA MET A 40 2.90 7.57 6.77
C MET A 40 4.27 7.81 6.13
N GLY A 41 4.84 6.79 5.48
CA GLY A 41 6.19 6.84 4.93
C GLY A 41 6.31 7.65 3.65
N LEU A 42 5.26 7.67 2.82
CA LEU A 42 5.23 8.37 1.53
C LEU A 42 4.49 9.70 1.60
N ASN A 43 3.82 10.01 2.72
CA ASN A 43 2.94 11.16 2.89
C ASN A 43 1.90 11.27 1.76
N ARG A 44 1.32 10.14 1.38
CA ARG A 44 0.38 10.02 0.25
C ARG A 44 -0.64 8.91 0.52
N PRO A 45 -1.93 9.13 0.22
CA PRO A 45 -2.98 8.15 0.43
C PRO A 45 -2.82 6.92 -0.48
N VAL A 46 -3.26 5.76 -0.01
CA VAL A 46 -3.47 4.60 -0.89
C VAL A 46 -4.67 4.88 -1.78
N TYR A 47 -4.52 4.61 -3.07
CA TYR A 47 -5.56 4.90 -4.06
C TYR A 47 -6.48 3.70 -4.30
N VAL A 48 -5.91 2.49 -4.40
CA VAL A 48 -6.64 1.24 -4.69
C VAL A 48 -6.18 0.15 -3.75
N ALA A 49 -7.14 -0.64 -3.25
CA ALA A 49 -6.94 -1.83 -2.45
C ALA A 49 -7.70 -3.03 -3.06
N VAL A 50 -7.01 -4.17 -3.22
CA VAL A 50 -7.60 -5.39 -3.80
C VAL A 50 -7.37 -6.59 -2.88
N ASN A 51 -8.45 -7.31 -2.56
CA ASN A 51 -8.39 -8.58 -1.83
C ASN A 51 -9.67 -9.38 -2.08
N HIS A 52 -9.59 -10.71 -2.22
CA HIS A 52 -10.78 -11.56 -2.41
C HIS A 52 -11.61 -11.74 -1.13
N ASN A 53 -11.05 -11.42 0.05
CA ASN A 53 -11.71 -11.61 1.34
C ASN A 53 -12.52 -10.38 1.76
N HIS A 54 -13.85 -10.50 1.75
CA HIS A 54 -14.78 -9.45 2.17
C HIS A 54 -14.49 -8.88 3.57
N LYS A 55 -14.05 -9.71 4.53
CA LYS A 55 -13.75 -9.24 5.90
C LYS A 55 -12.50 -8.37 5.93
N ALA A 56 -11.48 -8.71 5.12
CA ALA A 56 -10.27 -7.91 4.99
C ALA A 56 -10.60 -6.54 4.40
N ILE A 57 -11.31 -6.52 3.26
CA ILE A 57 -11.72 -5.26 2.61
C ILE A 57 -12.63 -4.42 3.51
N SER A 58 -13.60 -5.01 4.20
CA SER A 58 -14.46 -4.25 5.11
C SER A 58 -13.68 -3.53 6.22
N MET A 59 -12.64 -4.18 6.77
CA MET A 59 -11.75 -3.54 7.74
C MET A 59 -10.85 -2.49 7.07
N HIS A 60 -10.33 -2.79 5.88
CA HIS A 60 -9.53 -1.84 5.09
C HIS A 60 -10.30 -0.57 4.77
N GLU A 61 -11.59 -0.68 4.41
CA GLU A 61 -12.49 0.43 4.11
C GLU A 61 -12.74 1.31 5.34
N ALA A 62 -12.92 0.70 6.52
CA ALA A 62 -13.04 1.46 7.76
C ALA A 62 -11.76 2.26 8.10
N ASN A 63 -10.58 1.71 7.80
CA ASN A 63 -9.29 2.34 8.10
C ASN A 63 -8.84 3.34 7.00
N HIS A 64 -9.15 3.05 5.74
CA HIS A 64 -8.76 3.81 4.56
C HIS A 64 -9.98 4.14 3.68
N PRO A 65 -10.94 4.95 4.16
CA PRO A 65 -12.23 5.18 3.48
C PRO A 65 -12.11 5.98 2.17
N HIS A 66 -10.93 6.55 1.90
CA HIS A 66 -10.66 7.31 0.68
C HIS A 66 -10.15 6.43 -0.47
N ALA A 67 -9.66 5.21 -0.18
CA ALA A 67 -9.20 4.27 -1.19
C ALA A 67 -10.40 3.66 -1.94
N LYS A 68 -10.18 3.21 -3.17
CA LYS A 68 -11.12 2.36 -3.90
C LYS A 68 -10.87 0.90 -3.53
N HIS A 69 -11.91 0.16 -3.17
CA HIS A 69 -11.76 -1.25 -2.77
C HIS A 69 -12.42 -2.20 -3.76
N TYR A 70 -11.67 -3.23 -4.13
CA TYR A 70 -12.15 -4.30 -5.02
C TYR A 70 -12.10 -5.64 -4.29
N VAL A 71 -13.27 -6.22 -4.04
CA VAL A 71 -13.38 -7.57 -3.49
C VAL A 71 -13.32 -8.58 -4.62
N GLN A 72 -12.11 -8.94 -5.05
CA GLN A 72 -11.86 -9.81 -6.19
C GLN A 72 -10.55 -10.57 -6.02
N ASP A 73 -10.38 -11.66 -6.77
CA ASP A 73 -9.06 -12.23 -7.00
C ASP A 73 -8.16 -11.16 -7.65
N VAL A 74 -6.92 -11.03 -7.16
CA VAL A 74 -5.94 -10.07 -7.68
C VAL A 74 -5.57 -10.30 -9.15
N PHE A 75 -5.80 -11.51 -9.67
CA PHE A 75 -5.61 -11.83 -11.09
C PHE A 75 -6.82 -11.49 -11.95
N ALA A 76 -7.98 -11.20 -11.35
CA ALA A 76 -9.23 -10.94 -12.06
C ALA A 76 -9.47 -9.45 -12.36
N VAL A 77 -8.78 -8.55 -11.66
CA VAL A 77 -8.92 -7.11 -11.86
C VAL A 77 -8.16 -6.65 -13.11
N ASP A 78 -8.74 -5.73 -13.88
CA ASP A 78 -8.01 -5.04 -14.95
C ASP A 78 -7.17 -3.91 -14.34
N PRO A 79 -5.82 -3.96 -14.41
CA PRO A 79 -4.96 -2.95 -13.83
C PRO A 79 -5.17 -1.55 -14.42
N ILE A 80 -5.60 -1.43 -15.69
CA ILE A 80 -5.87 -0.13 -16.31
C ILE A 80 -7.16 0.47 -15.75
N GLU A 81 -8.20 -0.35 -15.60
CA GLU A 81 -9.49 0.06 -15.06
C GLU A 81 -9.35 0.50 -13.60
N ILE A 82 -8.77 -0.33 -12.74
CA ILE A 82 -8.70 -0.02 -11.31
C ILE A 82 -7.81 1.20 -11.02
N CYS A 83 -6.82 1.47 -11.89
CA CYS A 83 -5.93 2.62 -11.76
C CYS A 83 -6.50 3.90 -12.40
N ASP A 84 -7.67 3.87 -13.03
CA ASP A 84 -8.24 5.00 -13.81
C ASP A 84 -7.24 5.59 -14.82
N GLY A 85 -6.37 4.77 -15.40
CA GLY A 85 -5.30 5.22 -16.29
C GLY A 85 -4.16 6.04 -15.64
N HIS A 86 -4.15 6.20 -14.30
CA HIS A 86 -3.05 6.86 -13.59
C HIS A 86 -1.79 5.99 -13.58
N GLN A 87 -0.63 6.64 -13.55
CA GLN A 87 0.64 5.93 -13.40
C GLN A 87 0.80 5.40 -11.97
N VAL A 88 1.16 4.12 -11.84
CA VAL A 88 1.47 3.53 -10.53
C VAL A 88 2.88 3.93 -10.11
N GLY A 89 2.97 4.63 -8.98
CA GLY A 89 4.23 5.03 -8.37
C GLY A 89 4.74 3.94 -7.44
N TRP A 90 3.81 3.33 -6.69
CA TRP A 90 4.10 2.22 -5.80
C TRP A 90 3.04 1.15 -5.94
N PHE A 91 3.47 -0.07 -6.24
CA PHE A 91 2.64 -1.26 -6.21
C PHE A 91 3.10 -2.12 -5.04
N HIS A 92 2.25 -2.24 -4.03
CA HIS A 92 2.45 -3.17 -2.94
C HIS A 92 1.67 -4.45 -3.20
N ALA A 93 2.31 -5.60 -2.97
CA ALA A 93 1.63 -6.88 -2.92
C ALA A 93 2.29 -7.71 -1.82
N SER A 94 1.49 -8.15 -0.85
CA SER A 94 1.93 -9.01 0.24
C SER A 94 1.10 -10.30 0.24
N PRO A 95 1.35 -11.22 -0.72
CA PRO A 95 0.64 -12.49 -0.75
C PRO A 95 0.94 -13.31 0.50
N ASP A 96 -0.07 -14.02 0.98
CA ASP A 96 0.13 -14.99 2.06
C ASP A 96 0.77 -16.28 1.52
N CYS A 97 1.50 -16.99 2.36
CA CYS A 97 2.12 -18.27 2.05
C CYS A 97 1.11 -19.40 2.30
N THR A 98 0.13 -19.57 1.42
CA THR A 98 -0.76 -20.76 1.47
C THR A 98 -0.12 -21.97 0.81
#